data_AF-A0A7S3GS55-F1
#
_entry.id   AF-A0A7S3GS55-F1
#
_cell.length_a   1.000
_cell.length_b   1.000
_cell.length_c   1.000
_cell.angle_alpha   90.00
_cell.angle_beta   90.00
_cell.angle_gamma   90.00
#
_symmetry.space_group_name_H-M   'P 1'
#
loop_
_entity.id
_entity.type
_entity.pdbx_description
1 polymer ?
#
loop_
_entity_poly.entity_id
_entity_poly.type
_entity_poly.pdbx_seq_one_letter_code
_entity_poly.pdbx_strand_id
1 'polypeptide(L)'
;VDFKGVQTVVNYDFPQSASTYIHRIGRTGRAGRTGKALTLFTIDDFENLRSIVSVMRQSGCEVPDWMLRLKPQNKRQKRNAEFRPPERKRVSTISGWDLKRLHKKQQLVEYSKKRKREDGGATEA
;
A
#
# COMPACT_ATOMS: atom_id res chain seq x y z
N VAL A 1 20.39 -2.56 7.97
CA VAL A 1 19.92 -2.38 9.38
C VAL A 1 19.51 -3.74 9.93
N ASP A 2 19.96 -4.07 11.14
CA ASP A 2 19.69 -5.34 11.81
C ASP A 2 18.91 -5.10 13.09
N PHE A 3 17.84 -5.86 13.29
CA PHE A 3 16.95 -5.71 14.44
C PHE A 3 17.00 -7.00 15.27
N LYS A 4 17.42 -6.89 16.53
CA LYS A 4 17.51 -8.03 17.44
C LYS A 4 16.13 -8.34 18.03
N GLY A 5 15.76 -9.61 18.07
CA GLY A 5 14.57 -10.07 18.80
C GLY A 5 13.22 -9.79 18.13
N VAL A 6 13.16 -9.60 16.82
CA VAL A 6 11.89 -9.39 16.12
C VAL A 6 11.06 -10.67 16.11
N GLN A 7 9.92 -10.67 16.80
CA GLN A 7 8.99 -11.81 16.85
C GLN A 7 8.04 -11.86 15.65
N THR A 8 7.63 -10.68 15.15
CA THR A 8 6.66 -10.60 14.05
C THR A 8 7.04 -9.49 13.08
N VAL A 9 6.98 -9.80 11.79
CA VAL A 9 7.13 -8.85 10.69
C VAL A 9 5.77 -8.64 10.06
N VAL A 10 5.35 -7.38 9.91
CA VAL A 10 4.12 -7.01 9.20
C VAL A 10 4.48 -6.24 7.94
N ASN A 11 4.23 -6.85 6.78
CA ASN A 11 4.27 -6.17 5.50
C ASN A 11 2.94 -5.46 5.30
N TYR A 12 2.92 -4.17 5.65
CA TYR A 12 1.76 -3.32 5.42
C TYR A 12 1.51 -3.12 3.92
N ASP A 13 2.56 -2.78 3.18
CA ASP A 13 2.55 -2.72 1.72
C ASP A 13 3.17 -3.97 1.11
N PHE A 14 2.51 -4.49 0.08
CA PHE A 14 2.94 -5.68 -0.61
C PHE A 14 4.34 -5.50 -1.24
N PRO A 15 5.28 -6.45 -1.04
CA PRO A 15 6.60 -6.37 -1.64
C PRO A 15 6.53 -6.44 -3.17
N GLN A 16 7.36 -5.64 -3.85
CA GLN A 16 7.42 -5.62 -5.32
C GLN A 16 8.18 -6.81 -5.92
N SER A 17 8.92 -7.57 -5.11
CA SER A 17 9.64 -8.75 -5.57
C SER A 17 9.74 -9.82 -4.49
N ALA A 18 9.91 -11.07 -4.91
CA ALA A 18 10.16 -12.19 -4.00
C ALA A 18 11.45 -12.00 -3.18
N SER A 19 12.51 -11.43 -3.77
CA SER A 19 13.76 -11.12 -3.06
C SER A 19 13.53 -10.11 -1.92
N THR A 20 12.80 -9.03 -2.21
CA THR A 20 12.43 -8.04 -1.19
C THR A 20 11.57 -8.68 -0.09
N TYR A 21 10.63 -9.55 -0.45
CA TYR A 21 9.82 -10.29 0.53
C TYR A 21 10.70 -11.12 1.48
N ILE A 22 11.61 -11.93 0.94
CA ILE A 22 12.55 -12.76 1.72
C ILE A 22 13.40 -11.89 2.65
N HIS A 23 13.95 -10.78 2.15
CA HIS A 23 14.76 -9.88 2.96
C HIS A 23 13.99 -9.22 4.12
N ARG A 24 12.69 -8.93 3.92
CA ARG A 24 11.80 -8.38 4.94
C ARG A 24 11.44 -9.42 6.00
N ILE A 25 10.99 -10.60 5.60
CA ILE A 25 10.60 -11.65 6.56
C ILE A 25 11.80 -12.25 7.28
N GLY A 26 12.99 -12.26 6.66
CA GLY A 26 14.25 -12.70 7.27
C GLY A 26 14.76 -11.82 8.42
N ARG A 27 13.97 -10.82 8.85
CA ARG A 27 14.20 -10.07 10.10
C ARG A 27 13.69 -10.83 11.33
N THR A 28 12.76 -11.77 11.17
CA THR A 28 12.26 -12.63 12.27
C THR A 28 12.80 -14.07 12.14
N GLY A 29 12.53 -14.93 13.14
CA GLY A 29 12.81 -16.36 13.06
C GLY A 29 14.29 -16.78 13.15
N ARG A 30 15.13 -16.01 13.88
CA ARG A 30 16.60 -16.25 13.98
C ARG A 30 17.01 -16.98 15.26
N ALA A 31 18.18 -17.62 15.22
CA ALA A 31 18.81 -18.28 16.38
C ALA A 31 17.90 -19.31 17.06
N GLY A 32 17.22 -20.15 16.28
CA GLY A 32 16.32 -21.20 16.77
C GLY A 32 14.97 -20.71 17.29
N ARG A 33 14.71 -19.39 17.27
CA ARG A 33 13.41 -18.83 17.67
C ARG A 33 12.43 -18.86 16.51
N THR A 34 11.17 -19.14 16.79
CA THR A 34 10.09 -19.02 15.80
C THR A 34 9.77 -17.56 15.53
N GLY A 35 9.45 -17.25 14.27
CA GLY A 35 9.01 -15.92 13.83
C GLY A 35 7.69 -15.99 13.07
N LYS A 36 6.93 -14.90 13.06
CA LYS A 36 5.70 -14.78 12.25
C LYS A 36 5.85 -13.66 11.23
N ALA A 37 5.34 -13.89 10.02
CA ALA A 37 5.27 -12.87 8.98
C ALA A 37 3.83 -12.72 8.49
N LEU A 38 3.29 -11.51 8.60
CA LEU A 38 1.96 -11.14 8.12
C LEU A 38 2.12 -10.22 6.92
N THR A 39 1.47 -10.55 5.80
CA THR A 39 1.52 -9.72 4.59
C THR A 39 0.13 -9.35 4.16
N LEU A 40 -0.14 -8.05 4.15
CA LEU A 40 -1.39 -7.51 3.61
C LEU A 40 -1.20 -7.35 2.11
N PHE A 41 -2.20 -7.80 1.35
CA PHE A 41 -2.21 -7.68 -0.10
C PHE A 41 -3.60 -7.33 -0.59
N THR A 42 -3.64 -6.78 -1.79
CA THR A 42 -4.86 -6.40 -2.48
C THR A 42 -4.90 -7.03 -3.87
N ILE A 43 -6.00 -6.87 -4.58
CA ILE A 43 -6.15 -7.36 -5.96
C ILE A 43 -5.12 -6.71 -6.90
N ASP A 44 -4.70 -5.48 -6.61
CA ASP A 44 -3.72 -4.74 -7.43
C ASP A 44 -2.30 -5.34 -7.35
N ASP A 45 -2.02 -6.17 -6.34
CA ASP A 45 -0.71 -6.79 -6.12
C ASP A 45 -0.50 -8.11 -6.85
N PHE A 46 -1.51 -8.53 -7.61
CA PHE A 46 -1.61 -9.86 -8.17
C PHE A 46 -0.37 -10.28 -8.98
N GLU A 47 0.24 -9.36 -9.73
CA GLU A 47 1.43 -9.64 -10.53
C GLU A 47 2.61 -10.12 -9.66
N ASN A 48 2.85 -9.43 -8.53
CA ASN A 48 3.92 -9.77 -7.61
C ASN A 48 3.56 -10.96 -6.71
N LEU A 49 2.26 -11.17 -6.45
CA LEU A 49 1.74 -12.22 -5.59
C LEU A 49 2.20 -13.61 -6.02
N ARG A 50 2.19 -13.91 -7.32
CA ARG A 50 2.59 -15.22 -7.85
C ARG A 50 4.01 -15.62 -7.45
N SER A 51 4.94 -14.66 -7.52
CA SER A 51 6.34 -14.90 -7.18
C SER A 51 6.51 -15.24 -5.70
N ILE A 52 5.80 -14.53 -4.83
CA ILE A 52 5.84 -14.71 -3.38
C ILE A 52 5.13 -16.01 -2.99
N VAL A 53 3.99 -16.33 -3.60
CA VAL A 53 3.28 -17.59 -3.38
C VAL A 53 4.14 -18.80 -3.74
N SER A 54 4.92 -18.72 -4.82
CA SER A 54 5.89 -19.76 -5.17
C SER A 54 6.91 -19.98 -4.05
N VAL A 55 7.48 -18.89 -3.51
CA VAL A 55 8.41 -18.95 -2.36
C VAL A 55 7.73 -19.55 -1.13
N MET A 56 6.49 -19.15 -0.83
CA MET A 56 5.73 -19.68 0.30
C MET A 56 5.49 -21.19 0.19
N ARG A 57 5.17 -21.69 -1.01
CA ARG A 57 5.02 -23.14 -1.24
C ARG A 57 6.34 -23.88 -1.09
N GLN A 58 7.43 -23.32 -1.60
CA GLN A 58 8.77 -23.90 -1.47
C GLN A 58 9.23 -23.97 0.00
N SER A 59 8.80 -23.01 0.83
CA SER A 59 9.06 -23.03 2.27
C SER A 59 8.12 -23.95 3.07
N GLY A 60 7.21 -24.67 2.40
CA GLY A 60 6.26 -25.59 3.05
C GLY A 60 5.07 -24.90 3.72
N CYS A 61 4.80 -23.62 3.40
CA CYS A 61 3.61 -22.95 3.89
C CYS A 61 2.37 -23.41 3.13
N GLU A 62 1.27 -23.63 3.85
CA GLU A 62 -0.03 -23.89 3.24
C GLU A 62 -0.53 -22.63 2.53
N VAL A 63 -0.76 -22.74 1.22
CA VAL A 63 -1.32 -21.67 0.41
C VAL A 63 -2.73 -22.09 -0.03
N PRO A 64 -3.78 -21.32 0.32
CA PRO A 64 -5.13 -21.62 -0.10
C PRO A 64 -5.30 -21.62 -1.62
N ASP A 65 -6.08 -22.57 -2.16
CA ASP A 65 -6.31 -22.70 -3.60
C ASP A 65 -6.92 -21.46 -4.26
N TRP A 66 -7.73 -20.70 -3.52
CA TRP A 66 -8.35 -19.49 -4.06
C TRP A 66 -7.28 -18.44 -4.42
N MET A 67 -6.15 -18.42 -3.69
CA MET A 67 -5.04 -17.51 -3.96
C MET A 67 -4.31 -17.89 -5.25
N LEU A 68 -4.22 -19.19 -5.57
CA LEU A 68 -3.65 -19.70 -6.82
C LEU A 68 -4.54 -19.42 -8.03
N ARG A 69 -5.85 -19.37 -7.82
CA ARG A 69 -6.88 -19.16 -8.86
C ARG A 69 -7.17 -17.70 -9.16
N LEU A 70 -6.58 -16.75 -8.42
CA LEU A 70 -6.70 -15.33 -8.70
C LEU A 70 -6.24 -15.04 -10.15
N LYS A 71 -6.93 -14.13 -10.84
CA LYS A 71 -6.64 -13.72 -12.21
C LYS A 71 -6.29 -12.23 -12.27
N PRO A 72 -5.41 -11.81 -13.18
CA PRO A 72 -5.12 -10.40 -13.38
C PRO A 72 -6.36 -9.70 -13.94
N GLN A 73 -6.66 -8.51 -13.43
CA GLN A 73 -7.86 -7.76 -13.80
C GLN A 73 -7.76 -7.18 -15.23
N ASN A 74 -6.58 -6.70 -15.68
CA ASN A 74 -6.37 -6.16 -17.03
C ASN A 74 -4.90 -6.19 -17.52
N LYS A 75 -4.67 -6.44 -18.82
CA LYS A 75 -3.33 -6.36 -19.46
C LYS A 75 -2.69 -4.96 -19.32
N ARG A 76 -3.50 -3.90 -19.39
CA ARG A 76 -3.03 -2.52 -19.20
C ARG A 76 -2.55 -2.28 -17.77
N GLN A 77 -3.28 -2.81 -16.79
CA GLN A 77 -2.89 -2.71 -15.38
C GLN A 77 -1.59 -3.46 -15.12
N LYS A 78 -1.41 -4.65 -15.72
CA LYS A 78 -0.14 -5.39 -15.66
C LYS A 78 1.05 -4.54 -16.12
N ARG A 79 0.96 -3.96 -17.33
CA ARG A 79 2.03 -3.09 -17.87
C ARG A 79 2.29 -1.87 -16.97
N ASN A 80 1.23 -1.29 -16.39
CA ASN A 80 1.37 -0.18 -15.46
C ASN A 80 2.03 -0.60 -14.14
N ALA A 81 1.67 -1.77 -13.60
CA ALA A 81 2.22 -2.31 -12.36
C ALA A 81 3.70 -2.70 -12.47
N GLU A 82 4.14 -3.11 -13.66
CA GLU A 82 5.56 -3.33 -13.97
C GLU A 82 6.37 -2.03 -13.93
N PHE A 83 5.79 -0.90 -14.36
CA PHE A 83 6.51 0.38 -14.46
C PHE A 83 6.34 1.28 -13.24
N ARG A 84 5.23 1.16 -12.50
CA ARG A 84 4.90 1.98 -11.35
C ARG A 84 4.24 1.14 -10.25
N PRO A 85 4.64 1.30 -8.98
CA PRO A 85 3.88 0.73 -7.88
C PRO A 85 2.42 1.20 -7.88
N PRO A 86 1.47 0.35 -7.44
CA PRO A 86 0.08 0.75 -7.29
C PRO A 86 -0.04 1.91 -6.28
N GLU A 87 -0.79 2.94 -6.65
CA GLU A 87 -1.06 4.06 -5.77
C GLU A 87 -2.02 3.61 -4.65
N ARG A 88 -1.58 3.72 -3.40
CA ARG A 88 -2.37 3.32 -2.24
C ARG A 88 -3.12 4.50 -1.68
N LYS A 89 -4.40 4.29 -1.33
CA LYS A 89 -5.16 5.28 -0.56
C LYS A 89 -4.50 5.46 0.79
N ARG A 90 -4.30 6.72 1.20
CA ARG A 90 -3.81 7.05 2.53
C ARG A 90 -4.77 6.50 3.59
N VAL A 91 -4.24 5.82 4.61
CA VAL A 91 -5.01 5.48 5.81
C VAL A 91 -5.37 6.78 6.50
N SER A 92 -6.67 7.05 6.61
CA SER A 92 -7.17 8.17 7.38
C SER A 92 -8.01 7.63 8.54
N THR A 93 -7.76 8.16 9.72
CA THR A 93 -8.62 7.97 10.91
C THR A 93 -9.94 8.71 10.80
N ILE A 94 -10.04 9.63 9.83
CA ILE A 94 -11.23 10.43 9.58
C ILE A 94 -12.13 9.65 8.62
N SER A 95 -13.43 9.57 8.94
CA SER A 95 -14.39 8.88 8.09
C SER A 95 -14.42 9.51 6.69
N GLY A 96 -14.76 8.71 5.67
CA GLY A 96 -14.86 9.23 4.30
C GLY A 96 -15.88 10.37 4.15
N TRP A 97 -16.92 10.38 5.00
CA TRP A 97 -17.90 11.46 5.05
C TRP A 97 -17.31 12.75 5.63
N ASP A 98 -16.60 12.64 6.74
CA ASP A 98 -15.91 13.78 7.37
C ASP A 98 -14.81 14.34 6.47
N LEU A 99 -14.09 13.46 5.75
CA LEU A 99 -13.09 13.87 4.76
C LEU A 99 -13.71 14.75 3.67
N LYS A 100 -14.87 14.34 3.13
CA LYS A 100 -15.59 15.11 2.11
C LYS A 100 -16.04 16.47 2.66
N ARG A 101 -16.54 16.50 3.89
CA ARG A 101 -16.98 17.74 4.55
C ARG A 101 -15.82 18.71 4.77
N LEU A 102 -14.66 18.21 5.23
CA LEU A 102 -13.43 19.00 5.37
C LEU A 102 -12.96 19.55 4.02
N HIS A 103 -12.96 18.71 2.98
CA HIS A 103 -12.55 19.12 1.63
C HIS A 103 -13.46 20.24 1.09
N LYS A 104 -14.78 20.10 1.25
CA LYS A 104 -15.75 21.14 0.86
C LYS A 104 -15.54 22.44 1.63
N LYS A 105 -15.29 22.36 2.94
CA LYS A 105 -14.98 23.53 3.77
C LYS A 105 -13.71 24.24 3.30
N GLN A 106 -12.65 23.48 3.00
CA GLN A 106 -11.39 24.05 2.47
C GLN A 106 -11.61 24.74 1.12
N GLN A 107 -12.36 24.12 0.20
CA GLN A 107 -12.69 24.72 -1.10
C GLN A 107 -13.45 26.04 -0.95
N LEU A 108 -14.43 26.10 -0.04
CA LEU A 108 -15.19 27.34 0.24
C LEU A 108 -14.29 28.44 0.81
N VAL A 109 -13.39 28.10 1.73
CA VAL A 109 -12.42 29.05 2.31
C VAL A 109 -11.47 29.58 1.25
N GLU A 110 -10.91 28.72 0.41
CA GLU A 110 -10.01 29.13 -0.67
C GLU A 110 -10.72 30.00 -1.72
N TYR A 111 -11.96 29.66 -2.09
CA TYR A 111 -12.79 30.50 -2.95
C TYR A 111 -13.01 31.90 -2.35
N SER A 112 -13.35 31.97 -1.06
CA SER A 112 -13.55 33.24 -0.36
C SER A 112 -12.27 34.08 -0.28
N LYS A 113 -11.11 33.45 -0.01
CA LYS A 113 -9.81 34.13 -0.04
C LYS A 113 -9.47 34.67 -1.42
N LYS A 114 -9.73 33.88 -2.47
CA LYS A 114 -9.47 34.28 -3.86
C LYS A 114 -10.31 35.49 -4.25
N ARG A 115 -11.61 35.48 -3.94
CA ARG A 115 -12.51 36.60 -4.18
C ARG A 115 -12.07 37.88 -3.44
N LYS A 116 -11.67 37.77 -2.16
CA LYS A 116 -11.12 38.92 -1.42
C LYS A 116 -9.84 39.51 -2.01
N ARG A 117 -8.99 38.68 -2.62
CA ARG A 117 -7.77 39.16 -3.32
C ARG A 117 -8.13 39.88 -4.63
N GLU A 118 -9.12 39.38 -5.36
CA GLU A 118 -9.60 40.01 -6.60
C GLU A 118 -10.32 41.34 -6.31
N ASP A 119 -11.16 41.39 -5.28
CA ASP A 119 -11.87 42.62 -4.87
C ASP A 119 -10.91 43.66 -4.25
N GLY A 120 -9.88 43.22 -3.49
CA GLY A 120 -8.89 44.12 -2.90
C GLY A 120 -7.92 44.75 -3.92
N GLY A 121 -7.59 44.04 -4.99
CA GLY A 121 -6.75 44.55 -6.08
C GLY A 121 -7.45 45.54 -7.01
N ALA A 122 -8.78 45.63 -6.97
CA ALA A 122 -9.56 46.59 -7.76
C ALA A 122 -9.64 48.00 -7.12
N THR A 123 -9.26 48.13 -5.85
CA THR A 123 -9.32 49.40 -5.09
C THR A 123 -7.98 50.17 -5.05
N GLU A 124 -6.90 49.65 -5.62
CA GLU A 124 -5.56 50.27 -5.62
C GLU A 124 -5.04 50.63 -7.04
N ALA A 125 -5.92 50.73 -8.04
CA ALA A 125 -5.58 51.18 -9.40
C ALA A 125 -6.21 52.54 -9.74
#